data_AF-A0A970F8T0-F1
#
_entry.id   AF-A0A970F8T0-F1
#
_cell.length_a   1.000
_cell.length_b   1.000
_cell.length_c   1.000
_cell.angle_alpha   90.00
_cell.angle_beta   90.00
_cell.angle_gamma   90.00
#
_symmetry.space_group_name_H-M   'P 1'
#
loop_
_entity.id
_entity.type
_entity.pdbx_description
1 polymer ?
#
loop_
_entity_poly.entity_id
_entity_poly.type
_entity_poly.pdbx_seq_one_letter_code
_entity_poly.pdbx_strand_id
1 'polypeptide(L)'
;PEYKGFLSHYQKKDYSQNFVQDYEQQIKIKQGETVETIVTVDRAGLYFLSLDYAIENESILPTQISLKVNDSVPYEELSNLQFRQDWQPKAEVKKDRYGNEIAPEVNATKEVQQSFLYDVNGYLNEPLAMDLNAGENKLTFASKEGEITIKKLSLLSQNKISQFSISEDPTENVKGTQQIIIEGEKSTSQNSSSIRPAGAFDTNLTPYNSSKRVLNYLDGASFSKARDKVTYNVTAPEKGYYYLTLNYRQDSRVDFPVYMNVFINGEISTQSLAAQPLPYTATFNTYTLLNQTTGEQLPIYLNAGENEVTLELVVSPVGGVLNRVSQMIKEIQSLSLEIDNLLGSNVDKNRDIDLEKYLPGIKDQLKGWQKELLGLEKEIQELAQTKKTPGAYNQLVTAHKQFESLLKEPRKLANRVNELSKDSGSITANLATLLQEANNNGVSIDQLTFHQEKDNKKKSFAVLSKITNSVKRFVHSFQEQDYTVGNKSDDESIQVWVNRPRQYVELMQQMIDQDFTPKTGIKVDLSLMPDANKLILSNASG
;
A
#
# COMPACT_ATOMS: atom_id res chain seq x y z
N PRO A 1 -13.36 21.50 -2.69
CA PRO A 1 -13.91 20.52 -3.66
C PRO A 1 -12.91 19.36 -3.81
N GLU A 2 -13.35 18.17 -4.18
CA GLU A 2 -12.45 17.07 -4.56
C GLU A 2 -11.91 17.28 -5.99
N TYR A 3 -10.79 16.66 -6.34
CA TYR A 3 -10.11 16.86 -7.62
C TYR A 3 -11.01 16.58 -8.85
N LYS A 4 -11.86 15.54 -8.79
CA LYS A 4 -12.82 15.27 -9.88
C LYS A 4 -13.85 16.39 -10.05
N GLY A 5 -14.29 17.00 -8.95
CA GLY A 5 -15.16 18.17 -8.96
C GLY A 5 -14.44 19.41 -9.47
N PHE A 6 -13.14 19.55 -9.22
CA PHE A 6 -12.31 20.58 -9.85
C PHE A 6 -12.24 20.36 -11.38
N LEU A 7 -11.86 19.18 -11.84
CA LEU A 7 -11.72 18.86 -13.27
C LEU A 7 -13.03 18.98 -14.06
N SER A 8 -14.20 18.75 -13.45
CA SER A 8 -15.49 18.83 -14.17
C SER A 8 -15.83 20.23 -14.69
N HIS A 9 -15.16 21.27 -14.18
CA HIS A 9 -15.29 22.65 -14.67
C HIS A 9 -14.47 22.92 -15.94
N TYR A 10 -13.60 21.99 -16.34
CA TYR A 10 -12.67 22.13 -17.45
C TYR A 10 -13.01 21.17 -18.60
N GLN A 11 -12.89 21.66 -19.83
CA GLN A 11 -12.98 20.89 -21.06
C GLN A 11 -11.58 20.47 -21.54
N LYS A 12 -11.50 19.46 -22.42
CA LYS A 12 -10.21 19.00 -23.01
C LYS A 12 -9.39 20.13 -23.67
N LYS A 13 -10.03 21.23 -24.08
CA LYS A 13 -9.37 22.40 -24.70
C LYS A 13 -8.66 23.31 -23.68
N ASP A 14 -8.96 23.16 -22.40
CA ASP A 14 -8.40 24.00 -21.32
C ASP A 14 -7.03 23.48 -20.85
N TYR A 15 -6.60 22.33 -21.37
CA TYR A 15 -5.24 21.82 -21.21
C TYR A 15 -4.30 22.54 -22.16
N SER A 16 -3.22 23.05 -21.59
CA SER A 16 -2.09 23.60 -22.32
C SER A 16 -1.51 22.55 -23.30
N GLN A 17 -1.15 22.98 -24.52
CA GLN A 17 -0.64 22.08 -25.56
C GLN A 17 0.88 22.11 -25.66
N ASN A 18 1.49 20.91 -25.56
CA ASN A 18 2.87 20.59 -25.94
C ASN A 18 3.93 21.58 -25.44
N PHE A 19 4.05 21.74 -24.13
CA PHE A 19 5.16 22.46 -23.52
C PHE A 19 5.69 21.71 -22.29
N VAL A 20 6.95 22.00 -21.97
CA VAL A 20 7.64 21.67 -20.72
C VAL A 20 8.37 22.95 -20.33
N GLN A 21 8.18 23.43 -19.10
CA GLN A 21 8.89 24.61 -18.60
C GLN A 21 9.54 24.28 -17.26
N ASP A 22 10.86 24.46 -17.21
CA ASP A 22 11.71 24.08 -16.09
C ASP A 22 12.14 25.31 -15.28
N TYR A 23 12.14 25.16 -13.96
CA TYR A 23 12.61 26.14 -13.00
C TYR A 23 13.64 25.47 -12.09
N GLU A 24 14.92 25.75 -12.35
CA GLU A 24 16.04 25.31 -11.52
C GLU A 24 16.13 26.21 -10.29
N GLN A 25 15.29 25.93 -9.29
CA GLN A 25 15.24 26.66 -8.03
C GLN A 25 15.36 25.67 -6.87
N GLN A 26 16.39 25.88 -6.04
CA GLN A 26 16.53 25.11 -4.80
C GLN A 26 15.59 25.69 -3.72
N ILE A 27 14.49 25.00 -3.47
CA ILE A 27 13.52 25.35 -2.42
C ILE A 27 13.68 24.35 -1.29
N LYS A 28 14.18 24.81 -0.14
CA LYS A 28 14.24 24.01 1.10
C LYS A 28 13.03 24.33 1.95
N ILE A 29 12.26 23.31 2.30
CA ILE A 29 11.07 23.42 3.15
C ILE A 29 11.31 22.56 4.37
N LYS A 30 11.62 23.17 5.52
CA LYS A 30 11.77 22.42 6.76
C LYS A 30 10.41 22.10 7.38
N GLN A 31 10.42 21.23 8.38
CA GLN A 31 9.21 20.87 9.11
C GLN A 31 8.50 22.09 9.69
N GLY A 32 7.20 22.22 9.37
CA GLY A 32 6.36 23.34 9.80
C GLY A 32 6.59 24.66 9.07
N GLU A 33 7.55 24.73 8.14
CA GLU A 33 7.79 25.94 7.34
C GLU A 33 6.80 26.05 6.17
N THR A 34 6.59 27.29 5.73
CA THR A 34 5.88 27.64 4.51
C THR A 34 6.80 28.45 3.62
N VAL A 35 6.90 28.06 2.34
CA VAL A 35 7.75 28.71 1.35
C VAL A 35 6.93 29.04 0.11
N GLU A 36 7.15 30.23 -0.43
CA GLU A 36 6.49 30.71 -1.64
C GLU A 36 7.49 30.79 -2.79
N THR A 37 7.04 30.42 -3.99
CA THR A 37 7.77 30.68 -5.24
C THR A 37 6.80 31.16 -6.31
N ILE A 38 7.34 31.86 -7.30
CA ILE A 38 6.62 32.36 -8.46
C ILE A 38 7.04 31.56 -9.69
N VAL A 39 6.05 31.06 -10.42
CA VAL A 39 6.22 30.47 -11.75
C VAL A 39 5.50 31.34 -12.78
N THR A 40 6.10 31.55 -13.94
CA THR A 40 5.55 32.40 -15.00
C THR A 40 5.20 31.56 -16.23
N VAL A 41 3.93 31.49 -16.61
CA VAL A 41 3.49 30.72 -17.79
C VAL A 41 2.92 31.61 -18.88
N ASP A 42 3.19 31.28 -20.15
CA ASP A 42 2.77 32.14 -21.27
C ASP A 42 1.27 32.14 -21.54
N ARG A 43 0.57 31.07 -21.15
CA ARG A 43 -0.86 30.86 -21.44
C ARG A 43 -1.58 30.34 -20.20
N ALA A 44 -2.80 30.80 -19.99
CA ALA A 44 -3.65 30.22 -18.96
C ALA A 44 -4.06 28.78 -19.33
N GLY A 45 -4.29 27.93 -18.34
CA GLY A 45 -4.81 26.58 -18.54
C GLY A 45 -4.38 25.60 -17.45
N LEU A 46 -4.64 24.31 -17.69
CA LEU A 46 -4.22 23.23 -16.79
C LEU A 46 -2.76 22.82 -17.06
N TYR A 47 -1.99 22.73 -15.97
CA TYR A 47 -0.58 22.34 -15.93
C TYR A 47 -0.39 21.22 -14.92
N PHE A 48 0.61 20.36 -15.15
CA PHE A 48 1.01 19.33 -14.21
C PHE A 48 2.40 19.61 -13.70
N LEU A 49 2.56 19.58 -12.38
CA LEU A 49 3.84 19.83 -11.74
C LEU A 49 4.55 18.51 -11.46
N SER A 50 5.76 18.40 -12.00
CA SER A 50 6.77 17.42 -11.59
C SER A 50 7.84 18.12 -10.75
N LEU A 51 8.29 17.47 -9.71
CA LEU A 51 9.34 17.94 -8.81
C LEU A 51 10.51 16.98 -8.86
N ASP A 52 11.71 17.51 -9.05
CA ASP A 52 12.93 16.79 -8.70
C ASP A 52 13.28 17.19 -7.26
N TYR A 53 13.20 16.25 -6.33
CA TYR A 53 13.32 16.52 -4.90
C TYR A 53 14.25 15.53 -4.19
N ALA A 54 14.77 15.93 -3.04
CA ALA A 54 15.49 15.06 -2.12
C ALA A 54 14.98 15.27 -0.69
N ILE A 55 14.92 14.19 0.08
CA ILE A 55 14.67 14.21 1.51
C ILE A 55 16.01 13.89 2.18
N GLU A 56 16.60 14.87 2.85
CA GLU A 56 17.99 14.79 3.34
C GLU A 56 18.06 14.34 4.83
N ASN A 57 16.92 14.29 5.52
CA ASN A 57 16.80 13.84 6.91
C ASN A 57 16.81 12.31 7.05
N GLU A 58 16.79 11.82 8.28
CA GLU A 58 16.74 10.39 8.60
C GLU A 58 15.34 9.94 9.05
N SER A 59 14.30 10.72 8.74
CA SER A 59 12.92 10.38 9.12
C SER A 59 12.50 9.11 8.42
N ILE A 60 11.92 8.16 9.18
CA ILE A 60 11.31 6.96 8.61
C ILE A 60 9.90 7.21 8.06
N LEU A 61 9.30 8.36 8.43
CA LEU A 61 7.98 8.76 7.99
C LEU A 61 8.07 9.55 6.67
N PRO A 62 7.16 9.31 5.71
CA PRO A 62 7.07 10.11 4.48
C PRO A 62 6.82 11.59 4.78
N THR A 63 7.37 12.46 3.92
CA THR A 63 7.15 13.90 4.00
C THR A 63 5.77 14.26 3.45
N GLN A 64 5.03 15.11 4.18
CA GLN A 64 3.71 15.60 3.78
C GLN A 64 3.73 17.10 3.54
N ILE A 65 3.37 17.52 2.32
CA ILE A 65 3.35 18.91 1.91
C ILE A 65 1.94 19.29 1.48
N SER A 66 1.47 20.48 1.85
CA SER A 66 0.32 21.09 1.20
C SER A 66 0.77 22.12 0.17
N LEU A 67 0.03 22.22 -0.93
CA LEU A 67 0.26 23.19 -1.99
C LEU A 67 -0.96 24.10 -2.15
N LYS A 68 -0.71 25.42 -2.16
CA LYS A 68 -1.67 26.42 -2.64
C LYS A 68 -1.23 26.97 -3.98
N VAL A 69 -2.21 27.24 -4.82
CA VAL A 69 -2.04 27.91 -6.11
C VAL A 69 -2.81 29.23 -6.02
N ASN A 70 -2.10 30.35 -6.20
CA ASN A 70 -2.67 31.70 -6.11
C ASN A 70 -3.52 31.89 -4.84
N ASP A 71 -2.89 31.67 -3.68
CA ASP A 71 -3.45 31.85 -2.32
C ASP A 71 -4.57 30.88 -1.88
N SER A 72 -5.03 30.00 -2.77
CA SER A 72 -6.09 29.04 -2.49
C SER A 72 -5.60 27.60 -2.59
N VAL A 73 -6.25 26.68 -1.87
CA VAL A 73 -6.10 25.23 -2.13
C VAL A 73 -7.19 24.88 -3.16
N PRO A 74 -6.83 24.56 -4.42
CA PRO A 74 -7.82 24.32 -5.47
C PRO A 74 -8.78 23.16 -5.16
N TYR A 75 -8.26 22.09 -4.54
CA TYR A 75 -9.02 20.90 -4.14
C TYR A 75 -8.34 20.16 -2.98
N GLU A 76 -9.08 19.30 -2.29
CA GLU A 76 -8.68 18.68 -1.01
C GLU A 76 -7.35 17.92 -1.09
N GLU A 77 -7.08 17.24 -2.20
CA GLU A 77 -5.88 16.42 -2.41
C GLU A 77 -4.58 17.24 -2.37
N LEU A 78 -4.58 18.51 -2.81
CA LEU A 78 -3.42 19.40 -2.69
C LEU A 78 -3.16 19.83 -1.24
N SER A 79 -4.09 19.60 -0.33
CA SER A 79 -3.85 19.85 1.09
C SER A 79 -2.93 18.81 1.71
N ASN A 80 -2.74 17.64 1.10
CA ASN A 80 -1.85 16.61 1.62
C ASN A 80 -1.25 15.81 0.48
N LEU A 81 -0.05 16.19 0.07
CA LEU A 81 0.79 15.48 -0.91
C LEU A 81 1.84 14.71 -0.15
N GLN A 82 2.08 13.45 -0.53
CA GLN A 82 3.08 12.61 0.12
C GLN A 82 4.28 12.38 -0.79
N PHE A 83 5.47 12.67 -0.26
CA PHE A 83 6.76 12.40 -0.88
C PHE A 83 7.50 11.36 -0.05
N ARG A 84 8.10 10.38 -0.72
CA ARG A 84 8.79 9.26 -0.07
C ARG A 84 10.27 9.31 -0.40
N GLN A 85 11.08 8.74 0.48
CA GLN A 85 12.47 8.46 0.16
C GLN A 85 12.60 7.01 -0.27
N ASP A 86 13.55 6.75 -1.16
CA ASP A 86 13.96 5.38 -1.45
C ASP A 86 14.88 4.87 -0.36
N TRP A 87 14.77 3.57 -0.10
CA TRP A 87 15.45 2.86 0.96
C TRP A 87 16.16 1.67 0.35
N GLN A 88 17.40 1.46 0.75
CA GLN A 88 18.19 0.33 0.32
C GLN A 88 18.38 -0.65 1.49
N PRO A 89 17.91 -1.90 1.38
CA PRO A 89 18.23 -2.95 2.33
C PRO A 89 19.74 -3.19 2.40
N LYS A 90 20.28 -3.41 3.60
CA LYS A 90 21.68 -3.85 3.75
C LYS A 90 21.84 -5.25 3.16
N ALA A 91 22.94 -5.46 2.43
CA ALA A 91 23.24 -6.75 1.80
C ALA A 91 23.53 -7.87 2.82
N GLU A 92 24.00 -7.52 4.02
CA GLU A 92 24.29 -8.48 5.08
C GLU A 92 23.02 -8.87 5.85
N VAL A 93 22.68 -10.16 5.81
CA VAL A 93 21.61 -10.73 6.64
C VAL A 93 22.21 -11.19 7.97
N LYS A 94 21.87 -10.46 9.05
CA LYS A 94 22.26 -10.81 10.42
C LYS A 94 21.47 -12.02 10.91
N LYS A 95 22.05 -12.76 11.85
CA LYS A 95 21.37 -13.86 12.57
C LYS A 95 21.23 -13.52 14.05
N ASP A 96 20.15 -14.00 14.66
CA ASP A 96 19.99 -13.95 16.11
C ASP A 96 20.91 -15.00 16.78
N ARG A 97 20.95 -14.96 18.12
CA ARG A 97 21.69 -15.92 18.96
C ARG A 97 21.28 -17.39 18.76
N TYR A 98 20.12 -17.65 18.16
CA TYR A 98 19.59 -18.97 17.86
C TYR A 98 19.87 -19.40 16.41
N GLY A 99 20.54 -18.55 15.62
CA GLY A 99 20.88 -18.81 14.23
C GLY A 99 19.73 -18.55 13.23
N ASN A 100 18.63 -17.92 13.66
CA ASN A 100 17.58 -17.48 12.75
C ASN A 100 17.96 -16.17 12.07
N GLU A 101 17.59 -16.01 10.81
CA GLU A 101 17.84 -14.79 10.05
C GLU A 101 16.89 -13.67 10.50
N ILE A 102 17.44 -12.47 10.61
CA ILE A 102 16.70 -11.26 10.98
C ILE A 102 16.60 -10.38 9.74
N ALA A 103 15.44 -9.73 9.56
CA ALA A 103 15.24 -8.77 8.47
C ALA A 103 16.37 -7.73 8.47
N PRO A 104 16.98 -7.45 7.29
CA PRO A 104 18.07 -6.50 7.18
C PRO A 104 17.58 -5.09 7.53
N GLU A 105 18.46 -4.30 8.14
CA GLU A 105 18.24 -2.87 8.28
C GLU A 105 18.21 -2.21 6.90
N VAL A 106 17.50 -1.08 6.79
CA VAL A 106 17.40 -0.30 5.56
C VAL A 106 18.02 1.07 5.77
N ASN A 107 18.72 1.57 4.75
CA ASN A 107 19.29 2.91 4.76
C ASN A 107 18.50 3.81 3.82
N ALA A 108 18.14 5.01 4.27
CA ALA A 108 17.56 6.02 3.41
C ALA A 108 18.59 6.45 2.35
N THR A 109 18.18 6.44 1.10
CA THR A 109 18.94 7.05 0.00
C THR A 109 18.69 8.55 0.02
N LYS A 110 19.72 9.35 -0.25
CA LYS A 110 19.62 10.82 -0.34
C LYS A 110 19.63 11.29 -1.79
N GLU A 111 19.22 10.39 -2.69
CA GLU A 111 19.22 10.64 -4.13
C GLU A 111 18.07 11.56 -4.52
N VAL A 112 18.27 12.28 -5.62
CA VAL A 112 17.23 13.14 -6.19
C VAL A 112 16.23 12.24 -6.92
N GLN A 113 14.97 12.35 -6.53
CA GLN A 113 13.86 11.64 -7.15
C GLN A 113 12.99 12.60 -7.95
N GLN A 114 12.46 12.13 -9.06
CA GLN A 114 11.46 12.86 -9.83
C GLN A 114 10.06 12.32 -9.50
N SER A 115 9.11 13.21 -9.21
CA SER A 115 7.72 12.79 -9.03
C SER A 115 6.74 13.91 -9.38
N PHE A 116 5.67 13.53 -10.06
CA PHE A 116 4.48 14.37 -10.17
C PHE A 116 3.73 14.45 -8.85
N LEU A 117 2.79 15.38 -8.76
CA LEU A 117 1.84 15.45 -7.66
C LEU A 117 0.77 14.37 -7.81
N TYR A 118 0.51 13.63 -6.75
CA TYR A 118 -0.47 12.56 -6.75
C TYR A 118 -1.31 12.54 -5.48
N ASP A 119 -2.50 11.95 -5.57
CA ASP A 119 -3.35 11.75 -4.40
C ASP A 119 -2.74 10.71 -3.45
N VAL A 120 -2.79 10.99 -2.15
CA VAL A 120 -2.17 10.14 -1.11
C VAL A 120 -2.85 8.77 -0.98
N ASN A 121 -4.13 8.68 -1.34
CA ASN A 121 -4.88 7.42 -1.26
C ASN A 121 -4.59 6.50 -2.46
N GLY A 122 -3.98 7.02 -3.53
CA GLY A 122 -3.71 6.30 -4.78
C GLY A 122 -4.98 5.96 -5.58
N TYR A 123 -6.09 6.66 -5.33
CA TYR A 123 -7.36 6.45 -6.04
C TYR A 123 -7.28 6.94 -7.49
N LEU A 124 -6.30 7.78 -7.82
CA LEU A 124 -6.01 8.25 -9.16
C LEU A 124 -4.63 7.74 -9.59
N ASN A 125 -4.57 7.24 -10.83
CA ASN A 125 -3.29 6.88 -11.45
C ASN A 125 -2.62 8.08 -12.13
N GLU A 126 -3.43 9.06 -12.54
CA GLU A 126 -2.96 10.26 -13.22
C GLU A 126 -2.45 11.30 -12.22
N PRO A 127 -1.45 12.11 -12.62
CA PRO A 127 -0.98 13.21 -11.79
C PRO A 127 -2.07 14.28 -11.61
N LEU A 128 -1.94 15.05 -10.54
CA LEU A 128 -2.84 16.13 -10.16
C LEU A 128 -2.53 17.40 -10.96
N ALA A 129 -3.53 17.92 -11.69
CA ALA A 129 -3.45 19.13 -12.49
C ALA A 129 -3.71 20.39 -11.65
N MET A 130 -3.13 21.51 -12.08
CA MET A 130 -3.32 22.83 -11.49
C MET A 130 -3.74 23.82 -12.57
N ASP A 131 -4.71 24.68 -12.25
CA ASP A 131 -5.09 25.79 -13.11
C ASP A 131 -4.17 26.99 -12.85
N LEU A 132 -3.47 27.44 -13.89
CA LEU A 132 -2.55 28.58 -13.84
C LEU A 132 -3.02 29.68 -14.79
N ASN A 133 -2.91 30.92 -14.36
CA ASN A 133 -3.17 32.12 -15.18
C ASN A 133 -1.99 32.40 -16.11
N ALA A 134 -2.21 33.11 -17.22
CA ALA A 134 -1.09 33.65 -18.00
C ALA A 134 -0.31 34.70 -17.17
N GLY A 135 1.01 34.67 -17.24
CA GLY A 135 1.91 35.48 -16.41
C GLY A 135 2.30 34.77 -15.12
N GLU A 136 2.51 35.54 -14.06
CA GLU A 136 2.99 35.06 -12.76
C GLU A 136 1.88 34.32 -11.99
N ASN A 137 2.24 33.17 -11.43
CA ASN A 137 1.42 32.38 -10.52
C ASN A 137 2.21 32.07 -9.27
N LYS A 138 1.55 32.20 -8.11
CA LYS A 138 2.17 31.94 -6.81
C LYS A 138 1.91 30.51 -6.37
N LEU A 139 2.98 29.76 -6.11
CA LEU A 139 2.93 28.44 -5.51
C LEU A 139 3.42 28.54 -4.07
N THR A 140 2.55 28.19 -3.12
CA THR A 140 2.89 28.21 -1.69
C THR A 140 2.92 26.77 -1.18
N PHE A 141 4.10 26.28 -0.84
CA PHE A 141 4.33 24.97 -0.26
C PHE A 141 4.42 25.09 1.26
N ALA A 142 3.72 24.24 2.00
CA ALA A 142 3.83 24.19 3.46
C ALA A 142 4.07 22.75 3.93
N SER A 143 5.09 22.55 4.76
CA SER A 143 5.35 21.24 5.38
C SER A 143 4.38 20.99 6.53
N LYS A 144 3.68 19.85 6.43
CA LYS A 144 2.85 19.29 7.50
C LYS A 144 3.61 18.27 8.33
N GLU A 145 4.43 17.46 7.68
CA GLU A 145 5.28 16.43 8.28
C GLU A 145 6.58 16.34 7.47
N GLY A 146 7.73 16.26 8.15
CA GLY A 146 9.02 16.08 7.50
C GLY A 146 9.58 17.33 6.81
N GLU A 147 10.64 17.14 6.03
CA GLU A 147 11.28 18.21 5.24
C GLU A 147 11.57 17.71 3.83
N ILE A 148 11.70 18.64 2.91
CA ILE A 148 11.98 18.35 1.50
C ILE A 148 12.82 19.47 0.91
N THR A 149 13.79 19.10 0.08
CA THR A 149 14.48 20.03 -0.80
C THR A 149 14.04 19.77 -2.23
N ILE A 150 13.27 20.69 -2.79
CA ILE A 150 12.95 20.71 -4.22
C ILE A 150 14.16 21.32 -4.92
N LYS A 151 14.73 20.59 -5.89
CA LYS A 151 15.88 21.02 -6.71
C LYS A 151 15.41 21.64 -8.02
N LYS A 152 14.32 21.10 -8.58
CA LYS A 152 13.74 21.53 -9.87
C LYS A 152 12.23 21.42 -9.84
N LEU A 153 11.55 22.38 -10.48
CA LEU A 153 10.13 22.33 -10.77
C LEU A 153 9.95 22.27 -12.29
N SER A 154 9.20 21.30 -12.79
CA SER A 154 8.86 21.16 -14.20
C SER A 154 7.35 21.24 -14.36
N LEU A 155 6.88 22.20 -15.15
CA LEU A 155 5.47 22.32 -15.53
C LEU A 155 5.27 21.66 -16.89
N LEU A 156 4.31 20.73 -16.98
CA LEU A 156 4.03 19.93 -18.17
C LEU A 156 2.58 20.05 -18.62
N SER A 157 2.38 19.92 -19.92
CA SER A 157 1.06 19.76 -20.55
C SER A 157 0.53 18.33 -20.42
N GLN A 158 -0.81 18.16 -20.48
CA GLN A 158 -1.45 16.84 -20.55
C GLN A 158 -0.84 15.95 -21.63
N ASN A 159 -0.65 16.49 -22.84
CA ASN A 159 -0.11 15.72 -23.96
C ASN A 159 1.30 15.19 -23.69
N LYS A 160 2.10 15.87 -22.86
CA LYS A 160 3.44 15.40 -22.49
C LYS A 160 3.40 14.29 -21.47
N ILE A 161 2.38 14.27 -20.62
CA ILE A 161 2.12 13.17 -19.67
C ILE A 161 1.54 11.97 -20.41
N SER A 162 0.62 12.21 -21.35
CA SER A 162 0.09 11.15 -22.22
C SER A 162 1.14 10.62 -23.22
N GLN A 163 2.24 11.35 -23.45
CA GLN A 163 3.40 10.92 -24.23
C GLN A 163 4.39 10.05 -23.43
N PHE A 164 4.14 9.77 -22.14
CA PHE A 164 4.63 8.53 -21.52
C PHE A 164 3.80 7.38 -22.11
N SER A 165 4.06 7.12 -23.39
CA SER A 165 3.30 6.25 -24.27
C SER A 165 3.51 4.80 -23.85
N ILE A 166 2.65 4.35 -22.97
CA ILE A 166 2.36 2.94 -22.77
C ILE A 166 2.08 2.34 -24.15
N SER A 167 2.95 1.45 -24.60
CA SER A 167 2.80 0.82 -25.92
C SER A 167 1.68 -0.23 -25.88
N GLU A 168 1.16 -0.59 -27.04
CA GLU A 168 0.32 -1.79 -27.15
C GLU A 168 1.10 -3.02 -26.66
N ASP A 169 0.37 -4.00 -26.13
CA ASP A 169 1.02 -5.22 -25.66
C ASP A 169 1.67 -5.98 -26.82
N PRO A 170 2.91 -6.46 -26.65
CA PRO A 170 3.58 -7.25 -27.66
C PRO A 170 2.79 -8.54 -27.92
N THR A 171 2.63 -8.85 -29.21
CA THR A 171 2.03 -10.11 -29.69
C THR A 171 3.10 -11.12 -30.12
N GLU A 172 4.37 -10.79 -29.89
CA GLU A 172 5.50 -11.61 -30.28
C GLU A 172 5.59 -12.86 -29.41
N ASN A 173 5.88 -13.99 -30.05
CA ASN A 173 6.11 -15.23 -29.33
C ASN A 173 7.44 -15.16 -28.57
N VAL A 174 7.39 -15.47 -27.28
CA VAL A 174 8.57 -15.76 -26.47
C VAL A 174 9.25 -17.01 -27.02
N LYS A 175 10.57 -16.93 -27.25
CA LYS A 175 11.39 -18.01 -27.82
C LYS A 175 12.63 -18.21 -26.99
N GLY A 176 13.00 -19.47 -26.77
CA GLY A 176 14.19 -19.88 -26.04
C GLY A 176 13.83 -20.73 -24.83
N THR A 177 14.82 -20.99 -23.98
CA THR A 177 14.70 -21.87 -22.80
C THR A 177 15.36 -21.25 -21.57
N GLN A 178 15.64 -19.94 -21.59
CA GLN A 178 16.28 -19.26 -20.47
C GLN A 178 15.31 -19.12 -19.30
N GLN A 179 15.85 -19.20 -18.09
CA GLN A 179 15.13 -18.98 -16.84
C GLN A 179 16.00 -18.20 -15.86
N ILE A 180 15.47 -17.08 -15.36
CA ILE A 180 16.12 -16.20 -14.39
C ILE A 180 15.23 -16.17 -13.16
N ILE A 181 15.78 -16.54 -12.01
CA ILE A 181 15.08 -16.64 -10.74
C ILE A 181 15.61 -15.56 -9.81
N ILE A 182 14.69 -14.81 -9.20
CA ILE A 182 14.97 -13.79 -8.21
C ILE A 182 14.14 -14.11 -6.97
N GLU A 183 14.77 -14.20 -5.82
CA GLU A 183 14.08 -14.43 -4.55
C GLU A 183 13.42 -13.12 -4.08
N GLY A 184 12.16 -13.20 -3.65
CA GLY A 184 11.33 -12.04 -3.33
C GLY A 184 11.79 -11.30 -2.07
N GLU A 185 12.51 -11.95 -1.15
CA GLU A 185 13.10 -11.30 0.02
C GLU A 185 14.31 -10.40 -0.30
N LYS A 186 14.81 -10.42 -1.55
CA LYS A 186 16.05 -9.75 -1.98
C LYS A 186 15.79 -8.55 -2.89
N SER A 187 14.94 -7.61 -2.46
CA SER A 187 14.80 -6.33 -3.14
C SER A 187 16.09 -5.51 -3.09
N THR A 188 16.39 -4.77 -4.15
CA THR A 188 17.55 -3.87 -4.26
C THR A 188 17.23 -2.45 -3.80
N SER A 189 15.97 -2.04 -3.92
CA SER A 189 15.44 -0.77 -3.40
C SER A 189 13.95 -0.90 -3.07
N GLN A 190 13.46 -0.02 -2.22
CA GLN A 190 12.05 0.07 -1.82
C GLN A 190 11.72 1.50 -1.36
N ASN A 191 10.48 1.96 -1.51
CA ASN A 191 10.13 3.34 -1.18
C ASN A 191 9.51 3.54 0.21
N SER A 192 9.66 2.56 1.09
CA SER A 192 9.21 2.63 2.49
C SER A 192 10.17 1.87 3.39
N SER A 193 10.49 2.45 4.55
CA SER A 193 11.29 1.80 5.60
C SER A 193 10.59 0.58 6.21
N SER A 194 9.26 0.49 6.10
CA SER A 194 8.48 -0.59 6.72
C SER A 194 8.55 -1.90 5.95
N ILE A 195 8.79 -1.82 4.64
CA ILE A 195 8.85 -2.98 3.73
C ILE A 195 10.02 -3.85 4.17
N ARG A 196 9.76 -5.14 4.35
CA ARG A 196 10.77 -6.07 4.89
C ARG A 196 10.50 -7.49 4.45
N PRO A 197 11.54 -8.33 4.42
CA PRO A 197 11.35 -9.76 4.27
C PRO A 197 10.85 -10.41 5.56
N ALA A 198 10.25 -11.58 5.42
CA ALA A 198 9.87 -12.47 6.51
C ALA A 198 10.29 -13.91 6.20
N GLY A 199 10.23 -14.75 7.23
CA GLY A 199 10.61 -16.16 7.14
C GLY A 199 9.49 -17.08 7.61
N ALA A 200 9.20 -18.11 6.82
CA ALA A 200 8.23 -19.13 7.17
C ALA A 200 8.80 -20.54 6.93
N PHE A 201 8.43 -21.47 7.79
CA PHE A 201 8.76 -22.90 7.63
C PHE A 201 7.80 -23.58 6.65
N ASP A 202 7.74 -23.09 5.41
CA ASP A 202 6.97 -23.69 4.32
C ASP A 202 7.94 -24.25 3.26
N THR A 203 7.82 -25.55 2.98
CA THR A 203 8.67 -26.26 2.01
C THR A 203 8.44 -25.81 0.57
N ASN A 204 7.39 -25.04 0.30
CA ASN A 204 7.11 -24.47 -1.00
C ASN A 204 7.86 -23.13 -1.24
N LEU A 205 8.48 -22.58 -0.19
CA LEU A 205 9.25 -21.34 -0.25
C LEU A 205 10.73 -21.61 -0.45
N THR A 206 11.42 -20.63 -1.03
CA THR A 206 12.87 -20.64 -1.23
C THR A 206 13.48 -19.34 -0.71
N PRO A 207 14.59 -19.39 0.04
CA PRO A 207 15.25 -20.58 0.59
C PRO A 207 14.42 -21.29 1.68
N TYR A 208 14.70 -22.58 1.92
CA TYR A 208 14.06 -23.36 2.98
C TYR A 208 15.11 -24.00 3.90
N ASN A 209 14.89 -23.91 5.21
CA ASN A 209 15.65 -24.61 6.23
C ASN A 209 14.67 -25.25 7.22
N SER A 210 14.90 -26.52 7.57
CA SER A 210 14.00 -27.30 8.43
C SER A 210 14.10 -26.96 9.91
N SER A 211 15.21 -26.35 10.34
CA SER A 211 15.54 -26.13 11.75
C SER A 211 15.59 -24.65 12.09
N LYS A 212 16.23 -23.83 11.23
CA LYS A 212 16.38 -22.39 11.45
C LYS A 212 15.43 -21.58 10.57
N ARG A 213 14.86 -20.51 11.10
CA ARG A 213 14.02 -19.59 10.33
C ARG A 213 14.92 -18.77 9.41
N VAL A 214 14.82 -19.03 8.11
CA VAL A 214 15.46 -18.23 7.05
C VAL A 214 14.43 -17.27 6.45
N LEU A 215 14.88 -16.12 5.97
CA LEU A 215 14.04 -15.19 5.23
C LEU A 215 13.80 -15.76 3.83
N ASN A 216 12.54 -15.82 3.40
CA ASN A 216 12.16 -16.53 2.18
C ASN A 216 10.92 -15.98 1.47
N TYR A 217 10.48 -14.79 1.86
CA TYR A 217 9.51 -14.02 1.09
C TYR A 217 9.53 -12.55 1.53
N LEU A 218 9.08 -11.66 0.66
CA LEU A 218 8.68 -10.30 0.98
C LEU A 218 7.37 -10.32 1.79
N ASP A 219 7.34 -9.71 2.98
CA ASP A 219 6.17 -9.73 3.86
C ASP A 219 5.02 -8.86 3.30
N GLY A 220 3.90 -9.49 2.93
CA GLY A 220 2.71 -8.79 2.45
C GLY A 220 2.04 -7.89 3.48
N ALA A 221 2.29 -8.06 4.79
CA ALA A 221 1.84 -7.07 5.78
C ALA A 221 2.65 -5.77 5.69
N SER A 222 3.87 -5.83 5.14
CA SER A 222 4.80 -4.71 5.02
C SER A 222 4.76 -4.01 3.66
N PHE A 223 4.46 -4.77 2.60
CA PHE A 223 4.24 -4.32 1.23
C PHE A 223 2.74 -4.39 0.93
N SER A 224 2.01 -3.34 1.26
CA SER A 224 0.54 -3.37 1.31
C SER A 224 -0.17 -2.09 0.94
N LYS A 225 0.49 -0.93 1.03
CA LYS A 225 -0.15 0.35 0.79
C LYS A 225 -0.11 0.70 -0.67
N ALA A 226 -1.08 1.49 -1.12
CA ALA A 226 -1.01 2.11 -2.44
C ALA A 226 0.33 2.86 -2.58
N ARG A 227 0.93 2.73 -3.77
CA ARG A 227 2.23 3.29 -4.15
C ARG A 227 3.42 2.71 -3.38
N ASP A 228 3.27 1.66 -2.57
CA ASP A 228 4.44 0.91 -2.11
C ASP A 228 5.16 0.32 -3.32
N LYS A 229 6.48 0.49 -3.38
CA LYS A 229 7.36 0.02 -4.45
C LYS A 229 8.45 -0.88 -3.90
N VAL A 230 8.73 -1.95 -4.64
CA VAL A 230 9.92 -2.79 -4.46
C VAL A 230 10.58 -3.01 -5.81
N THR A 231 11.90 -2.90 -5.83
CA THR A 231 12.72 -2.98 -7.03
C THR A 231 13.67 -4.16 -6.93
N TYR A 232 13.89 -4.84 -8.06
CA TYR A 232 14.80 -5.96 -8.19
C TYR A 232 15.70 -5.78 -9.41
N ASN A 233 16.96 -6.21 -9.29
CA ASN A 233 17.87 -6.27 -10.44
C ASN A 233 17.79 -7.64 -11.10
N VAL A 234 17.72 -7.65 -12.44
CA VAL A 234 17.57 -8.85 -13.27
C VAL A 234 18.67 -8.89 -14.30
N THR A 235 19.56 -9.87 -14.22
CA THR A 235 20.61 -10.06 -15.23
C THR A 235 20.14 -11.04 -16.29
N ALA A 236 19.76 -10.53 -17.47
CA ALA A 236 19.37 -11.37 -18.60
C ALA A 236 20.60 -11.75 -19.44
N PRO A 237 20.81 -13.04 -19.76
CA PRO A 237 21.97 -13.48 -20.53
C PRO A 237 21.94 -12.95 -21.97
N GLU A 238 20.74 -12.83 -22.54
CA GLU A 238 20.51 -12.31 -23.89
C GLU A 238 19.26 -11.43 -23.90
N LYS A 239 19.25 -10.44 -24.80
CA LYS A 239 18.09 -9.60 -25.02
C LYS A 239 16.96 -10.41 -25.67
N GLY A 240 15.73 -10.16 -25.26
CA GLY A 240 14.57 -10.85 -25.82
C GLY A 240 13.34 -10.74 -24.95
N TYR A 241 12.27 -11.37 -25.40
CA TYR A 241 11.04 -11.48 -24.62
C TYR A 241 11.12 -12.63 -23.63
N TYR A 242 10.53 -12.41 -22.46
CA TYR A 242 10.37 -13.36 -21.37
C TYR A 242 8.96 -13.24 -20.83
N TYR A 243 8.43 -14.31 -20.24
CA TYR A 243 7.26 -14.24 -19.39
C TYR A 243 7.70 -14.00 -17.94
N LEU A 244 6.92 -13.23 -17.19
CA LEU A 244 7.12 -13.03 -15.75
C LEU A 244 6.10 -13.85 -14.96
N THR A 245 6.59 -14.80 -14.16
CA THR A 245 5.81 -15.56 -13.20
C THR A 245 6.19 -15.18 -11.77
N LEU A 246 5.19 -14.84 -10.97
CA LEU A 246 5.35 -14.62 -9.53
C LEU A 246 4.93 -15.86 -8.76
N ASN A 247 5.72 -16.31 -7.79
CA ASN A 247 5.23 -17.15 -6.71
C ASN A 247 4.87 -16.23 -5.53
N TYR A 248 3.58 -16.12 -5.22
CA TYR A 248 3.09 -15.10 -4.29
C TYR A 248 1.86 -15.58 -3.52
N ARG A 249 1.58 -14.91 -2.40
CA ARG A 249 0.33 -15.01 -1.64
C ARG A 249 -0.33 -13.64 -1.57
N GLN A 250 -1.61 -13.57 -1.95
CA GLN A 250 -2.44 -12.38 -1.79
C GLN A 250 -3.70 -12.78 -1.02
N ASP A 251 -3.64 -12.65 0.31
CA ASP A 251 -4.70 -13.00 1.25
C ASP A 251 -5.36 -11.77 1.89
N SER A 252 -4.95 -10.57 1.47
CA SER A 252 -5.42 -9.28 2.00
C SER A 252 -6.82 -8.86 1.51
N ARG A 253 -7.21 -9.28 0.29
CA ARG A 253 -8.47 -8.92 -0.37
C ARG A 253 -9.20 -10.20 -0.80
N VAL A 254 -10.04 -10.73 0.08
CA VAL A 254 -10.76 -12.00 -0.14
C VAL A 254 -11.64 -11.93 -1.38
N ASP A 255 -11.48 -12.92 -2.27
CA ASP A 255 -12.19 -13.07 -3.55
C ASP A 255 -12.03 -11.89 -4.52
N PHE A 256 -11.02 -11.02 -4.34
CA PHE A 256 -10.79 -9.83 -5.17
C PHE A 256 -9.32 -9.66 -5.52
N PRO A 257 -8.95 -9.28 -6.76
CA PRO A 257 -7.56 -9.06 -7.11
C PRO A 257 -6.98 -7.80 -6.44
N VAL A 258 -5.69 -7.85 -6.12
CA VAL A 258 -4.86 -6.65 -5.92
C VAL A 258 -4.27 -6.24 -7.26
N TYR A 259 -4.02 -4.95 -7.49
CA TYR A 259 -3.44 -4.48 -8.74
C TYR A 259 -2.02 -3.96 -8.52
N MET A 260 -1.17 -4.14 -9.53
CA MET A 260 0.19 -3.61 -9.53
C MET A 260 0.58 -2.99 -10.86
N ASN A 261 1.32 -1.89 -10.81
CA ASN A 261 2.13 -1.48 -11.97
C ASN A 261 3.43 -2.28 -11.96
N VAL A 262 3.88 -2.68 -13.15
CA VAL A 262 5.17 -3.34 -13.35
C VAL A 262 6.01 -2.45 -14.25
N PHE A 263 7.11 -1.92 -13.70
CA PHE A 263 8.06 -1.12 -14.45
C PHE A 263 9.24 -1.98 -14.86
N ILE A 264 9.67 -1.83 -16.12
CA ILE A 264 10.89 -2.42 -16.65
C ILE A 264 11.82 -1.27 -17.02
N ASN A 265 12.98 -1.19 -16.38
CA ASN A 265 13.96 -0.11 -16.54
C ASN A 265 13.34 1.30 -16.35
N GLY A 266 12.54 1.45 -15.29
CA GLY A 266 11.89 2.72 -14.93
C GLY A 266 10.60 3.07 -15.68
N GLU A 267 10.20 2.28 -16.68
CA GLU A 267 9.04 2.58 -17.53
C GLU A 267 7.98 1.47 -17.50
N ILE A 268 6.69 1.87 -17.58
CA ILE A 268 5.60 0.94 -17.88
C ILE A 268 5.54 0.79 -19.40
N SER A 269 6.22 -0.24 -19.91
CA SER A 269 6.44 -0.39 -21.36
C SER A 269 5.17 -0.76 -22.14
N THR A 270 4.19 -1.42 -21.51
CA THR A 270 2.96 -1.88 -22.17
C THR A 270 1.72 -1.72 -21.30
N GLN A 271 0.54 -1.67 -21.92
CA GLN A 271 -0.73 -1.42 -21.23
C GLN A 271 -1.06 -2.47 -20.18
N SER A 272 -0.75 -3.75 -20.44
CA SER A 272 -1.02 -4.82 -19.47
C SER A 272 -0.07 -4.79 -18.26
N LEU A 273 1.02 -4.04 -18.31
CA LEU A 273 1.88 -3.79 -17.16
C LEU A 273 1.37 -2.65 -16.27
N ALA A 274 0.41 -1.84 -16.75
CA ALA A 274 -0.32 -0.89 -15.92
C ALA A 274 -1.47 -1.62 -15.21
N ALA A 275 -1.57 -1.43 -13.88
CA ALA A 275 -2.63 -2.00 -13.06
C ALA A 275 -2.93 -3.49 -13.36
N GLN A 276 -1.87 -4.30 -13.47
CA GLN A 276 -1.97 -5.73 -13.68
C GLN A 276 -2.64 -6.42 -12.48
N PRO A 277 -3.74 -7.17 -12.67
CA PRO A 277 -4.39 -7.86 -11.57
C PRO A 277 -3.56 -9.05 -11.09
N LEU A 278 -3.38 -9.13 -9.77
CA LEU A 278 -2.95 -10.30 -9.03
C LEU A 278 -4.16 -10.92 -8.33
N PRO A 279 -4.64 -12.08 -8.81
CA PRO A 279 -5.78 -12.78 -8.20
C PRO A 279 -5.58 -13.13 -6.72
N TYR A 280 -6.71 -13.32 -6.04
CA TYR A 280 -6.73 -13.81 -4.65
C TYR A 280 -6.13 -15.20 -4.51
N THR A 281 -5.17 -15.35 -3.59
CA THR A 281 -4.55 -16.63 -3.24
C THR A 281 -4.32 -16.71 -1.73
N ALA A 282 -4.98 -17.65 -1.05
CA ALA A 282 -4.82 -17.86 0.39
C ALA A 282 -3.46 -18.49 0.77
N THR A 283 -2.78 -19.10 -0.20
CA THR A 283 -1.47 -19.74 -0.04
C THR A 283 -0.56 -19.33 -1.18
N PHE A 284 0.75 -19.51 -1.00
CA PHE A 284 1.71 -19.24 -2.07
C PHE A 284 1.40 -20.09 -3.31
N ASN A 285 1.21 -19.41 -4.44
CA ASN A 285 0.92 -20.01 -5.72
C ASN A 285 1.58 -19.22 -6.86
N THR A 286 1.82 -19.90 -7.97
CA THR A 286 2.43 -19.29 -9.16
C THR A 286 1.38 -18.64 -10.04
N TYR A 287 1.63 -17.42 -10.48
CA TYR A 287 0.83 -16.71 -11.48
C TYR A 287 1.74 -16.03 -12.51
N THR A 288 1.50 -16.33 -13.78
CA THR A 288 2.16 -15.66 -14.89
C THR A 288 1.34 -14.45 -15.29
N LEU A 289 2.00 -13.30 -15.45
CA LEU A 289 1.36 -12.07 -15.89
C LEU A 289 0.70 -12.27 -17.26
N LEU A 290 -0.49 -11.71 -17.44
CA LEU A 290 -1.32 -11.92 -18.62
C LEU A 290 -1.50 -10.62 -19.41
N ASN A 291 -1.65 -10.76 -20.72
CA ASN A 291 -2.18 -9.70 -21.56
C ASN A 291 -3.66 -9.51 -21.19
N GLN A 292 -4.03 -8.33 -20.70
CA GLN A 292 -5.37 -8.03 -20.18
C GLN A 292 -6.45 -8.02 -21.28
N THR A 293 -6.05 -7.89 -22.55
CA THR A 293 -6.96 -7.94 -23.70
C THR A 293 -7.21 -9.38 -24.16
N THR A 294 -6.17 -10.20 -24.26
CA THR A 294 -6.27 -11.56 -24.84
C THR A 294 -6.39 -12.68 -23.80
N GLY A 295 -5.98 -12.43 -22.56
CA GLY A 295 -5.87 -13.43 -21.50
C GLY A 295 -4.68 -14.39 -21.66
N GLU A 296 -3.83 -14.20 -22.66
CA GLU A 296 -2.61 -15.00 -22.85
C GLU A 296 -1.45 -14.50 -21.98
N GLN A 297 -0.39 -15.29 -21.82
CA GLN A 297 0.80 -14.85 -21.08
C GLN A 297 1.44 -13.63 -21.77
N LEU A 298 1.77 -12.60 -20.98
CA LEU A 298 2.30 -11.33 -21.46
C LEU A 298 3.81 -11.44 -21.74
N PRO A 299 4.27 -11.26 -22.98
CA PRO A 299 5.69 -11.13 -23.28
C PRO A 299 6.23 -9.81 -22.72
N ILE A 300 7.38 -9.85 -22.04
CA ILE A 300 8.08 -8.70 -21.45
C ILE A 300 9.49 -8.66 -22.01
N TYR A 301 9.86 -7.53 -22.61
CA TYR A 301 11.19 -7.36 -23.19
C TYR A 301 12.23 -7.05 -22.12
N LEU A 302 13.35 -7.79 -22.14
CA LEU A 302 14.54 -7.48 -21.34
C LEU A 302 15.73 -7.20 -22.27
N ASN A 303 16.56 -6.23 -21.90
CA ASN A 303 17.86 -6.00 -22.50
C ASN A 303 18.86 -7.09 -22.07
N ALA A 304 19.92 -7.32 -22.85
CA ALA A 304 21.02 -8.16 -22.39
C ALA A 304 21.77 -7.46 -21.26
N GLY A 305 22.18 -8.20 -20.22
CA GLY A 305 22.80 -7.65 -19.03
C GLY A 305 21.79 -7.24 -17.97
N GLU A 306 22.10 -6.19 -17.21
CA GLU A 306 21.28 -5.73 -16.09
C GLU A 306 20.02 -5.01 -16.58
N ASN A 307 18.89 -5.37 -15.97
CA ASN A 307 17.61 -4.70 -16.08
C ASN A 307 17.08 -4.44 -14.68
N GLU A 308 16.28 -3.40 -14.53
CA GLU A 308 15.56 -3.09 -13.31
C GLU A 308 14.09 -3.48 -13.46
N VAL A 309 13.52 -4.13 -12.44
CA VAL A 309 12.10 -4.49 -12.40
C VAL A 309 11.52 -3.95 -11.10
N THR A 310 10.57 -3.03 -11.22
CA THR A 310 9.89 -2.44 -10.06
C THR A 310 8.42 -2.84 -10.04
N LEU A 311 7.96 -3.34 -8.89
CA LEU A 311 6.55 -3.64 -8.63
C LEU A 311 5.96 -2.55 -7.74
N GLU A 312 4.88 -1.91 -8.17
CA GLU A 312 4.17 -0.87 -7.41
C GLU A 312 2.73 -1.30 -7.16
N LEU A 313 2.28 -1.30 -5.90
CA LEU A 313 0.87 -1.57 -5.60
C LEU A 313 -0.02 -0.38 -5.99
N VAL A 314 -1.13 -0.64 -6.67
CA VAL A 314 -2.09 0.39 -7.08
C VAL A 314 -3.51 0.03 -6.71
N VAL A 315 -4.31 1.05 -6.41
CA VAL A 315 -5.74 0.93 -6.09
C VAL A 315 -6.63 1.72 -7.05
N SER A 316 -6.02 2.40 -8.03
CA SER A 316 -6.70 3.24 -9.01
C SER A 316 -7.84 2.54 -9.78
N PRO A 317 -7.79 1.21 -10.10
CA PRO A 317 -8.93 0.54 -10.73
C PRO A 317 -10.23 0.58 -9.92
N VAL A 318 -10.12 0.62 -8.58
CA VAL A 318 -11.28 0.74 -7.66
C VAL A 318 -11.44 2.14 -7.10
N GLY A 319 -10.54 3.07 -7.40
CA GLY A 319 -10.57 4.44 -6.87
C GLY A 319 -11.84 5.21 -7.21
N GLY A 320 -12.50 4.89 -8.33
CA GLY A 320 -13.84 5.42 -8.66
C GLY A 320 -14.91 4.99 -7.68
N VAL A 321 -14.94 3.70 -7.32
CA VAL A 321 -15.86 3.13 -6.34
C VAL A 321 -15.61 3.71 -4.96
N LEU A 322 -14.35 3.73 -4.51
CA LEU A 322 -13.97 4.21 -3.18
C LEU A 322 -14.28 5.70 -2.99
N ASN A 323 -14.05 6.54 -4.01
CA ASN A 323 -14.45 7.94 -3.97
C ASN A 323 -15.97 8.12 -3.81
N ARG A 324 -16.78 7.36 -4.55
CA ARG A 324 -18.25 7.42 -4.45
C ARG A 324 -18.75 6.93 -3.09
N VAL A 325 -18.11 5.93 -2.51
CA VAL A 325 -18.37 5.49 -1.13
C VAL A 325 -18.05 6.61 -0.14
N SER A 326 -16.89 7.27 -0.26
CA SER A 326 -16.50 8.41 0.58
C SER A 326 -17.51 9.56 0.49
N GLN A 327 -17.92 9.92 -0.72
CA GLN A 327 -18.93 10.95 -0.96
C GLN A 327 -20.28 10.57 -0.35
N MET A 328 -20.73 9.33 -0.53
CA MET A 328 -21.97 8.83 0.08
C MET A 328 -21.93 8.90 1.62
N ILE A 329 -20.80 8.59 2.26
CA ILE A 329 -20.65 8.75 3.71
C ILE A 329 -20.87 10.22 4.12
N LYS A 330 -20.24 11.17 3.41
CA LYS A 330 -20.40 12.62 3.67
C LYS A 330 -21.87 13.05 3.55
N GLU A 331 -22.57 12.55 2.54
CA GLU A 331 -23.98 12.87 2.30
C GLU A 331 -24.92 12.25 3.35
N ILE A 332 -24.69 10.99 3.75
CA ILE A 332 -25.46 10.32 4.82
C ILE A 332 -25.25 11.04 6.16
N GLN A 333 -24.00 11.42 6.48
CA GLN A 333 -23.70 12.18 7.69
C GLN A 333 -24.40 13.54 7.69
N SER A 334 -24.41 14.24 6.55
CA SER A 334 -25.11 15.51 6.41
C SER A 334 -26.62 15.37 6.64
N LEU A 335 -27.26 14.37 6.04
CA LEU A 335 -28.67 14.08 6.28
C LEU A 335 -28.94 13.71 7.75
N SER A 336 -28.05 12.92 8.38
CA SER A 336 -28.20 12.55 9.78
C SER A 336 -28.16 13.78 10.70
N LEU A 337 -27.28 14.74 10.44
CA LEU A 337 -27.22 15.99 11.20
C LEU A 337 -28.48 16.84 10.98
N GLU A 338 -29.01 16.86 9.76
CA GLU A 338 -30.25 17.56 9.44
C GLU A 338 -31.46 16.97 10.18
N ILE A 339 -31.56 15.63 10.22
CA ILE A 339 -32.59 14.93 11.00
C ILE A 339 -32.41 15.22 12.50
N ASP A 340 -31.19 15.18 13.02
CA ASP A 340 -30.93 15.49 14.44
C ASP A 340 -31.32 16.91 14.83
N ASN A 341 -31.02 17.89 13.96
CA ASN A 341 -31.39 19.28 14.16
C ASN A 341 -32.92 19.46 14.21
N LEU A 342 -33.65 18.71 13.40
CA LEU A 342 -35.12 18.72 13.40
C LEU A 342 -35.70 18.06 14.66
N LEU A 343 -35.11 16.94 15.08
CA LEU A 343 -35.66 16.07 16.11
C LEU A 343 -35.24 16.46 17.53
N GLY A 344 -34.10 17.14 17.69
CA GLY A 344 -33.50 17.43 18.99
C GLY A 344 -32.90 16.19 19.66
N SER A 345 -32.28 16.39 20.82
CA SER A 345 -31.48 15.36 21.50
C SER A 345 -32.25 14.18 22.08
N ASN A 346 -33.60 14.23 22.13
CA ASN A 346 -34.45 13.17 22.68
C ASN A 346 -35.64 12.87 21.76
N VAL A 347 -35.46 11.95 20.82
CA VAL A 347 -36.56 11.39 20.04
C VAL A 347 -37.36 10.44 20.91
N ASP A 348 -38.62 10.78 21.19
CA ASP A 348 -39.55 9.84 21.80
C ASP A 348 -39.81 8.67 20.83
N LYS A 349 -39.36 7.46 21.21
CA LYS A 349 -39.48 6.24 20.41
C LYS A 349 -40.93 5.85 20.09
N ASN A 350 -41.90 6.40 20.81
CA ASN A 350 -43.33 6.17 20.58
C ASN A 350 -43.97 7.21 19.65
N ARG A 351 -43.22 8.19 19.16
CA ARG A 351 -43.73 9.23 18.27
C ARG A 351 -43.44 8.87 16.81
N ASP A 352 -44.50 8.73 16.02
CA ASP A 352 -44.40 8.61 14.56
C ASP A 352 -44.18 10.00 13.96
N ILE A 353 -42.97 10.24 13.45
CA ILE A 353 -42.60 11.52 12.82
C ILE A 353 -42.51 11.30 11.32
N ASP A 354 -43.38 11.99 10.59
CA ASP A 354 -43.35 11.99 9.13
C ASP A 354 -42.24 12.92 8.63
N LEU A 355 -41.02 12.39 8.52
CA LEU A 355 -39.85 13.14 8.07
C LEU A 355 -40.05 13.76 6.68
N GLU A 356 -40.88 13.17 5.82
CA GLU A 356 -41.17 13.72 4.48
C GLU A 356 -41.78 15.13 4.54
N LYS A 357 -42.53 15.45 5.60
CA LYS A 357 -43.15 16.78 5.76
C LYS A 357 -42.13 17.86 6.09
N TYR A 358 -41.04 17.49 6.74
CA TYR A 358 -40.02 18.41 7.23
C TYR A 358 -38.78 18.41 6.35
N LEU A 359 -38.46 17.26 5.74
CA LEU A 359 -37.37 17.00 4.82
C LEU A 359 -37.94 16.40 3.51
N PRO A 360 -38.53 17.22 2.63
CA PRO A 360 -39.11 16.74 1.38
C PRO A 360 -38.05 16.06 0.51
N GLY A 361 -38.35 14.88 -0.03
CA GLY A 361 -37.45 14.14 -0.92
C GLY A 361 -36.50 13.17 -0.21
N ILE A 362 -36.55 13.07 1.12
CA ILE A 362 -35.70 12.15 1.90
C ILE A 362 -35.79 10.70 1.41
N LYS A 363 -36.99 10.22 1.05
CA LYS A 363 -37.15 8.86 0.52
C LYS A 363 -36.46 8.66 -0.81
N ASP A 364 -36.49 9.67 -1.68
CA ASP A 364 -35.88 9.59 -3.00
C ASP A 364 -34.35 9.68 -2.90
N GLN A 365 -33.84 10.46 -1.94
CA GLN A 365 -32.42 10.47 -1.59
C GLN A 365 -31.94 9.10 -1.09
N LEU A 366 -32.66 8.47 -0.15
CA LEU A 366 -32.34 7.12 0.34
C LEU A 366 -32.38 6.07 -0.79
N LYS A 367 -33.38 6.13 -1.67
CA LYS A 367 -33.44 5.27 -2.87
C LYS A 367 -32.29 5.54 -3.83
N GLY A 368 -31.86 6.79 -3.95
CA GLY A 368 -30.70 7.21 -4.74
C GLY A 368 -29.44 6.49 -4.27
N TRP A 369 -29.13 6.57 -2.97
CA TRP A 369 -27.99 5.86 -2.38
C TRP A 369 -28.12 4.34 -2.49
N GLN A 370 -29.31 3.78 -2.29
CA GLN A 370 -29.55 2.36 -2.47
C GLN A 370 -29.21 1.91 -3.91
N LYS A 371 -29.69 2.65 -4.91
CA LYS A 371 -29.43 2.38 -6.32
C LYS A 371 -27.95 2.55 -6.66
N GLU A 372 -27.31 3.55 -6.07
CA GLU A 372 -25.88 3.77 -6.24
C GLU A 372 -25.05 2.61 -5.68
N LEU A 373 -25.33 2.14 -4.46
CA LEU A 373 -24.65 0.96 -3.88
C LEU A 373 -24.80 -0.27 -4.77
N LEU A 374 -25.98 -0.51 -5.33
CA LEU A 374 -26.19 -1.60 -6.29
C LEU A 374 -25.36 -1.42 -7.57
N GLY A 375 -25.14 -0.18 -8.01
CA GLY A 375 -24.23 0.14 -9.12
C GLY A 375 -22.77 -0.18 -8.76
N LEU A 376 -22.32 0.26 -7.59
CA LEU A 376 -20.97 0.00 -7.09
C LEU A 376 -20.70 -1.50 -6.91
N GLU A 377 -21.69 -2.26 -6.41
CA GLU A 377 -21.59 -3.72 -6.32
C GLU A 377 -21.33 -4.37 -7.69
N LYS A 378 -21.99 -3.89 -8.75
CA LYS A 378 -21.80 -4.41 -10.12
C LYS A 378 -20.42 -4.05 -10.69
N GLU A 379 -19.98 -2.80 -10.49
CA GLU A 379 -18.64 -2.37 -10.91
C GLU A 379 -17.55 -3.25 -10.26
N ILE A 380 -17.68 -3.56 -8.97
CA ILE A 380 -16.76 -4.47 -8.28
C ILE A 380 -16.86 -5.91 -8.80
N GLN A 381 -18.06 -6.41 -9.09
CA GLN A 381 -18.26 -7.75 -9.68
C GLN A 381 -17.58 -7.88 -11.05
N GLU A 382 -17.65 -6.83 -11.88
CA GLU A 382 -16.98 -6.78 -13.18
C GLU A 382 -15.45 -6.80 -13.03
N LEU A 383 -14.90 -5.94 -12.17
CA LEU A 383 -13.46 -5.91 -11.87
C LEU A 383 -12.93 -7.25 -11.32
N ALA A 384 -13.73 -7.92 -10.49
CA ALA A 384 -13.41 -9.22 -9.93
C ALA A 384 -13.67 -10.40 -10.87
N GLN A 385 -14.28 -10.15 -12.05
CA GLN A 385 -14.70 -11.16 -13.02
C GLN A 385 -15.58 -12.26 -12.41
N THR A 386 -16.50 -11.88 -11.51
CA THR A 386 -17.40 -12.80 -10.81
C THR A 386 -18.84 -12.28 -10.80
N LYS A 387 -19.80 -13.19 -10.59
CA LYS A 387 -21.24 -12.85 -10.49
C LYS A 387 -21.68 -12.49 -9.06
N LYS A 388 -20.82 -12.71 -8.07
CA LYS A 388 -21.11 -12.43 -6.66
C LYS A 388 -20.20 -11.33 -6.18
N THR A 389 -20.71 -10.45 -5.33
CA THR A 389 -19.88 -9.43 -4.69
C THR A 389 -18.76 -10.14 -3.89
N PRO A 390 -17.49 -9.84 -4.19
CA PRO A 390 -16.33 -10.38 -3.49
C PRO A 390 -16.39 -10.15 -1.99
N GLY A 391 -15.81 -11.06 -1.21
CA GLY A 391 -15.73 -10.95 0.25
C GLY A 391 -15.15 -9.61 0.72
N ALA A 392 -14.14 -9.12 0.01
CA ALA A 392 -13.46 -7.84 0.19
C ALA A 392 -14.34 -6.57 0.08
N TYR A 393 -15.58 -6.69 -0.41
CA TYR A 393 -16.54 -5.60 -0.59
C TYR A 393 -17.93 -5.91 -0.04
N ASN A 394 -18.07 -6.91 0.84
CA ASN A 394 -19.36 -7.31 1.41
C ASN A 394 -20.07 -6.18 2.18
N GLN A 395 -19.33 -5.18 2.67
CA GLN A 395 -19.89 -4.00 3.33
C GLN A 395 -20.83 -3.20 2.40
N LEU A 396 -20.61 -3.22 1.08
CA LEU A 396 -21.55 -2.63 0.10
C LEU A 396 -22.91 -3.34 0.15
N VAL A 397 -22.89 -4.67 0.17
CA VAL A 397 -24.10 -5.51 0.23
C VAL A 397 -24.83 -5.28 1.55
N THR A 398 -24.09 -5.20 2.66
CA THR A 398 -24.66 -4.90 3.98
C THR A 398 -25.35 -3.54 3.99
N ALA A 399 -24.66 -2.49 3.53
CA ALA A 399 -25.21 -1.14 3.44
C ALA A 399 -26.46 -1.08 2.54
N HIS A 400 -26.42 -1.75 1.39
CA HIS A 400 -27.57 -1.83 0.48
C HIS A 400 -28.79 -2.48 1.15
N LYS A 401 -28.61 -3.62 1.83
CA LYS A 401 -29.70 -4.28 2.58
C LYS A 401 -30.23 -3.43 3.74
N GLN A 402 -29.37 -2.66 4.40
CA GLN A 402 -29.78 -1.72 5.44
C GLN A 402 -30.66 -0.61 4.87
N PHE A 403 -30.29 -0.02 3.74
CA PHE A 403 -31.17 0.93 3.03
C PHE A 403 -32.49 0.30 2.60
N GLU A 404 -32.46 -0.93 2.07
CA GLU A 404 -33.68 -1.66 1.72
C GLU A 404 -34.62 -1.82 2.93
N SER A 405 -34.06 -2.13 4.10
CA SER A 405 -34.79 -2.25 5.36
C SER A 405 -35.38 -0.91 5.84
N LEU A 406 -34.63 0.19 5.71
CA LEU A 406 -35.11 1.53 6.06
C LEU A 406 -36.24 2.01 5.13
N LEU A 407 -36.12 1.72 3.84
CA LEU A 407 -37.11 2.10 2.83
C LEU A 407 -38.42 1.31 2.92
N LYS A 408 -38.42 0.12 3.54
CA LYS A 408 -39.64 -0.66 3.82
C LYS A 408 -40.52 -0.03 4.89
N GLU A 409 -39.94 0.70 5.85
CA GLU A 409 -40.67 1.37 6.93
C GLU A 409 -40.29 2.86 7.08
N PRO A 410 -40.55 3.73 6.08
CA PRO A 410 -40.07 5.10 6.08
C PRO A 410 -40.55 5.95 7.26
N ARG A 411 -41.72 5.63 7.82
CA ARG A 411 -42.27 6.32 9.00
C ARG A 411 -41.44 6.10 10.27
N LYS A 412 -40.67 5.01 10.33
CA LYS A 412 -39.77 4.72 11.45
C LYS A 412 -38.37 5.28 11.26
N LEU A 413 -38.09 5.96 10.14
CA LEU A 413 -36.76 6.50 9.86
C LEU A 413 -36.27 7.46 10.95
N ALA A 414 -37.15 8.27 11.54
CA ALA A 414 -36.82 9.14 12.67
C ALA A 414 -36.31 8.35 13.90
N ASN A 415 -36.87 7.16 14.15
CA ASN A 415 -36.49 6.28 15.25
C ASN A 415 -35.28 5.38 14.91
N ARG A 416 -34.91 5.31 13.63
CA ARG A 416 -33.83 4.48 13.08
C ARG A 416 -32.69 5.30 12.48
N VAL A 417 -32.63 6.61 12.77
CA VAL A 417 -31.59 7.52 12.27
C VAL A 417 -30.18 7.05 12.68
N ASN A 418 -30.07 6.39 13.85
CA ASN A 418 -28.80 5.85 14.31
C ASN A 418 -28.23 4.76 13.37
N GLU A 419 -29.10 4.01 12.67
CA GLU A 419 -28.69 3.01 11.68
C GLU A 419 -28.04 3.64 10.44
N LEU A 420 -28.29 4.94 10.18
CA LEU A 420 -27.60 5.66 9.11
C LEU A 420 -26.14 5.94 9.49
N SER A 421 -25.90 6.57 10.65
CA SER A 421 -24.61 7.22 10.92
C SER A 421 -23.97 6.99 12.30
N LYS A 422 -24.70 6.52 13.32
CA LYS A 422 -24.26 6.59 14.73
C LYS A 422 -23.93 5.24 15.34
N ASP A 423 -24.70 4.21 15.01
CA ASP A 423 -24.48 2.89 15.58
C ASP A 423 -23.18 2.28 15.03
N SER A 424 -22.53 1.43 15.84
CA SER A 424 -21.30 0.73 15.43
C SER A 424 -21.51 -0.19 14.21
N GLY A 425 -22.75 -0.58 13.94
CA GLY A 425 -23.16 -1.32 12.74
C GLY A 425 -23.92 -0.48 11.72
N SER A 426 -23.88 0.86 11.83
CA SER A 426 -24.57 1.76 10.90
C SER A 426 -24.04 1.66 9.47
N ILE A 427 -24.80 2.20 8.53
CA ILE A 427 -24.40 2.24 7.11
C ILE A 427 -23.06 2.97 6.96
N THR A 428 -22.89 4.15 7.57
CA THR A 428 -21.61 4.87 7.48
C THR A 428 -20.46 4.10 8.12
N ALA A 429 -20.67 3.38 9.23
CA ALA A 429 -19.63 2.59 9.87
C ALA A 429 -19.17 1.42 8.98
N ASN A 430 -20.11 0.73 8.34
CA ASN A 430 -19.81 -0.33 7.37
C ASN A 430 -19.03 0.23 6.17
N LEU A 431 -19.48 1.35 5.59
CA LEU A 431 -18.82 1.98 4.45
C LEU A 431 -17.44 2.55 4.82
N ALA A 432 -17.27 3.11 6.01
CA ALA A 432 -15.98 3.59 6.50
C ALA A 432 -14.99 2.43 6.73
N THR A 433 -15.48 1.30 7.26
CA THR A 433 -14.69 0.07 7.39
C THR A 433 -14.21 -0.41 6.03
N LEU A 434 -15.07 -0.37 5.00
CA LEU A 434 -14.68 -0.70 3.63
C LEU A 434 -13.54 0.20 3.13
N LEU A 435 -13.63 1.52 3.33
CA LEU A 435 -12.57 2.46 2.93
C LEU A 435 -11.24 2.16 3.67
N GLN A 436 -11.32 1.80 4.95
CA GLN A 436 -10.14 1.43 5.73
C GLN A 436 -9.51 0.12 5.23
N GLU A 437 -10.31 -0.91 5.00
CA GLU A 437 -9.84 -2.21 4.50
C GLU A 437 -9.29 -2.13 3.08
N ALA A 438 -9.85 -1.25 2.23
CA ALA A 438 -9.36 -1.02 0.87
C ALA A 438 -7.94 -0.46 0.81
N ASN A 439 -7.43 0.13 1.91
CA ASN A 439 -6.04 0.57 1.99
C ASN A 439 -5.04 -0.57 2.20
N ASN A 440 -5.49 -1.77 2.57
CA ASN A 440 -4.63 -2.94 2.75
C ASN A 440 -4.66 -3.86 1.53
N ASN A 441 -3.63 -3.75 0.69
CA ASN A 441 -3.45 -4.53 -0.53
C ASN A 441 -2.21 -5.42 -0.44
N GLY A 442 -1.98 -6.00 0.74
CA GLY A 442 -0.81 -6.83 1.03
C GLY A 442 -0.56 -7.95 0.03
N VAL A 443 0.67 -8.02 -0.50
CA VAL A 443 1.14 -9.07 -1.41
C VAL A 443 2.45 -9.64 -0.86
N SER A 444 2.46 -10.93 -0.53
CA SER A 444 3.68 -11.63 -0.13
C SER A 444 4.33 -12.25 -1.37
N ILE A 445 5.62 -12.00 -1.62
CA ILE A 445 6.32 -12.49 -2.83
C ILE A 445 7.47 -13.39 -2.41
N ASP A 446 7.43 -14.65 -2.83
CA ASP A 446 8.52 -15.60 -2.64
C ASP A 446 9.53 -15.55 -3.79
N GLN A 447 9.04 -15.43 -5.03
CA GLN A 447 9.93 -15.53 -6.19
C GLN A 447 9.38 -14.75 -7.39
N LEU A 448 10.26 -14.07 -8.12
CA LEU A 448 10.03 -13.57 -9.46
C LEU A 448 10.82 -14.45 -10.43
N THR A 449 10.16 -14.96 -11.46
CA THR A 449 10.80 -15.78 -12.49
C THR A 449 10.56 -15.23 -13.87
N PHE A 450 11.63 -14.81 -14.54
CA PHE A 450 11.61 -14.51 -15.96
C PHE A 450 11.98 -15.77 -16.73
N HIS A 451 11.14 -16.21 -17.65
CA HIS A 451 11.35 -17.47 -18.35
C HIS A 451 10.87 -17.42 -19.80
N GLN A 452 11.42 -18.29 -20.63
CA GLN A 452 11.08 -18.36 -22.06
C GLN A 452 10.21 -19.57 -22.42
N GLU A 453 9.99 -20.49 -21.48
CA GLU A 453 9.15 -21.66 -21.68
C GLU A 453 7.73 -21.41 -21.18
N LYS A 454 6.71 -21.71 -21.99
CA LYS A 454 5.31 -21.36 -21.67
C LYS A 454 4.77 -21.98 -20.36
N ASP A 455 5.35 -23.08 -19.88
CA ASP A 455 4.86 -23.82 -18.70
C ASP A 455 5.91 -23.81 -17.56
N ASN A 456 6.00 -22.70 -16.84
CA ASN A 456 6.89 -22.55 -15.69
C ASN A 456 6.14 -22.82 -14.37
N LYS A 457 5.79 -24.08 -14.12
CA LYS A 457 5.24 -24.48 -12.81
C LYS A 457 6.37 -24.75 -11.83
N LYS A 458 6.43 -24.00 -10.73
CA LYS A 458 7.29 -24.34 -9.58
C LYS A 458 6.94 -25.78 -9.16
N LYS A 459 7.93 -26.69 -9.13
CA LYS A 459 7.72 -28.08 -8.71
C LYS A 459 7.25 -28.07 -7.24
N SER A 460 5.97 -28.31 -6.99
CA SER A 460 5.44 -28.49 -5.64
C SER A 460 6.16 -29.65 -4.96
N PHE A 461 6.74 -29.42 -3.78
CA PHE A 461 7.18 -30.51 -2.92
C PHE A 461 5.95 -31.35 -2.55
N ALA A 462 5.99 -32.65 -2.86
CA ALA A 462 4.86 -33.56 -2.71
C ALA A 462 4.36 -33.59 -1.25
N VAL A 463 3.04 -33.70 -1.04
CA VAL A 463 2.36 -33.64 0.27
C VAL A 463 2.98 -34.54 1.35
N LEU A 464 3.55 -35.70 1.00
CA LEU A 464 4.27 -36.59 1.93
C LEU A 464 5.52 -35.94 2.58
N SER A 465 6.20 -35.05 1.86
CA SER A 465 7.38 -34.33 2.38
C SER A 465 7.01 -33.29 3.44
N LYS A 466 5.80 -32.71 3.37
CA LYS A 466 5.31 -31.73 4.36
C LYS A 466 5.07 -32.35 5.74
N ILE A 467 4.51 -33.56 5.78
CA ILE A 467 4.25 -34.30 7.03
C ILE A 467 5.57 -34.69 7.69
N THR A 468 6.50 -35.27 6.92
CA THR A 468 7.81 -35.68 7.44
C THR A 468 8.64 -34.49 7.91
N ASN A 469 8.62 -33.36 7.21
CA ASN A 469 9.28 -32.13 7.66
C ASN A 469 8.61 -31.51 8.90
N SER A 470 7.28 -31.63 9.04
CA SER A 470 6.58 -31.20 10.25
C SER A 470 6.97 -32.02 11.47
N VAL A 471 7.12 -33.35 11.32
CA VAL A 471 7.62 -34.25 12.37
C VAL A 471 9.08 -33.97 12.69
N LYS A 472 9.93 -33.77 11.68
CA LYS A 472 11.33 -33.35 11.89
C LYS A 472 11.40 -32.03 12.66
N ARG A 473 10.60 -31.03 12.30
CA ARG A 473 10.53 -29.74 13.02
C ARG A 473 10.07 -29.92 14.46
N PHE A 474 9.05 -30.75 14.69
CA PHE A 474 8.60 -31.08 16.04
C PHE A 474 9.75 -31.70 16.86
N VAL A 475 10.43 -32.73 16.34
CA VAL A 475 11.56 -33.36 17.02
C VAL A 475 12.72 -32.39 17.24
N HIS A 476 13.07 -31.58 16.23
CA HIS A 476 14.10 -30.54 16.35
C HIS A 476 13.75 -29.49 17.39
N SER A 477 12.47 -29.09 17.53
CA SER A 477 12.05 -28.12 18.55
C SER A 477 12.22 -28.62 20.00
N PHE A 478 12.37 -29.93 20.22
CA PHE A 478 12.73 -30.50 21.53
C PHE A 478 14.24 -30.75 21.69
N GLN A 479 14.99 -30.83 20.59
CA GLN A 479 16.44 -31.06 20.60
C GLN A 479 17.25 -29.76 20.61
N GLU A 480 16.78 -28.74 19.90
CA GLU A 480 17.32 -27.39 20.00
C GLU A 480 16.93 -26.83 21.38
N GLN A 481 17.91 -26.76 22.27
CA GLN A 481 17.83 -26.17 23.61
C GLN A 481 17.56 -24.65 23.62
N ASP A 482 17.03 -24.10 22.52
CA ASP A 482 16.77 -22.67 22.30
C ASP A 482 15.80 -22.09 23.35
N TYR A 483 15.08 -22.93 24.08
CA TYR A 483 14.09 -22.56 25.10
C TYR A 483 14.39 -23.05 26.52
N THR A 484 15.55 -23.64 26.79
CA THR A 484 15.97 -23.91 28.17
C THR A 484 16.51 -22.63 28.81
N VAL A 485 15.75 -22.09 29.77
CA VAL A 485 16.22 -21.09 30.72
C VAL A 485 17.45 -21.66 31.44
N GLY A 486 18.65 -21.16 31.11
CA GLY A 486 19.88 -21.56 31.78
C GLY A 486 21.03 -22.06 30.90
N ASN A 487 21.08 -21.73 29.60
CA ASN A 487 22.36 -21.88 28.88
C ASN A 487 23.35 -20.83 29.39
N LYS A 488 24.44 -21.34 29.97
CA LYS A 488 25.56 -20.59 30.57
C LYS A 488 25.95 -19.41 29.70
N SER A 489 25.71 -18.20 30.22
CA SER A 489 26.39 -17.00 29.78
C SER A 489 27.90 -17.16 29.98
N ASP A 490 28.69 -16.66 29.04
CA ASP A 490 30.06 -16.23 29.34
C ASP A 490 30.04 -15.42 30.65
N ASP A 491 31.03 -15.57 31.53
CA ASP A 491 31.13 -14.88 32.83
C ASP A 491 31.11 -13.33 32.75
N GLU A 492 31.07 -12.76 31.53
CA GLU A 492 31.09 -11.32 31.24
C GLU A 492 29.76 -10.72 30.74
N SER A 493 28.64 -11.47 30.66
CA SER A 493 27.35 -10.89 30.24
C SER A 493 26.47 -10.40 31.41
N ILE A 494 25.84 -9.24 31.23
CA ILE A 494 24.90 -8.68 32.22
C ILE A 494 23.55 -9.39 32.07
N GLN A 495 23.09 -10.05 33.13
CA GLN A 495 21.75 -10.65 33.18
C GLN A 495 20.71 -9.64 33.66
N VAL A 496 19.69 -9.39 32.84
CA VAL A 496 18.58 -8.46 33.15
C VAL A 496 17.26 -9.22 33.14
N TRP A 497 16.54 -9.17 34.27
CA TRP A 497 15.26 -9.87 34.42
C TRP A 497 14.10 -8.96 34.04
N VAL A 498 13.23 -9.41 33.13
CA VAL A 498 12.14 -8.60 32.59
C VAL A 498 10.80 -9.27 32.85
N ASN A 499 9.87 -8.55 33.49
CA ASN A 499 8.48 -8.96 33.67
C ASN A 499 7.58 -8.39 32.55
N ARG A 500 7.73 -8.93 31.35
CA ARG A 500 6.90 -8.63 30.18
C ARG A 500 6.54 -9.92 29.46
N PRO A 501 5.47 -9.96 28.65
CA PRO A 501 5.20 -11.11 27.79
C PRO A 501 6.42 -11.44 26.93
N ARG A 502 6.66 -12.73 26.69
CA ARG A 502 7.87 -13.25 26.01
C ARG A 502 8.23 -12.49 24.74
N GLN A 503 7.26 -12.17 23.89
CA GLN A 503 7.47 -11.46 22.62
C GLN A 503 8.19 -10.11 22.80
N TYR A 504 7.91 -9.38 23.88
CA TYR A 504 8.59 -8.12 24.18
C TYR A 504 10.03 -8.35 24.64
N VAL A 505 10.26 -9.42 25.42
CA VAL A 505 11.61 -9.79 25.86
C VAL A 505 12.47 -10.19 24.68
N GLU A 506 11.93 -10.96 23.75
CA GLU A 506 12.60 -11.35 22.49
C GLU A 506 12.94 -10.13 21.64
N LEU A 507 12.00 -9.18 21.48
CA LEU A 507 12.25 -7.95 20.73
C LEU A 507 13.35 -7.09 21.39
N MET A 508 13.30 -6.92 22.71
CA MET A 508 14.34 -6.18 23.43
C MET A 508 15.71 -6.88 23.34
N GLN A 509 15.74 -8.21 23.43
CA GLN A 509 16.97 -8.98 23.25
C GLN A 509 17.53 -8.78 21.84
N GLN A 510 16.67 -8.79 20.82
CA GLN A 510 17.07 -8.53 19.45
C GLN A 510 17.65 -7.12 19.28
N MET A 511 17.03 -6.09 19.87
CA MET A 511 17.56 -4.72 19.86
C MET A 511 18.92 -4.63 20.56
N ILE A 512 19.09 -5.35 21.67
CA ILE A 512 20.36 -5.43 22.41
C ILE A 512 21.45 -6.07 21.54
N ASP A 513 21.14 -7.21 20.92
CA ASP A 513 22.09 -7.97 20.10
C ASP A 513 22.45 -7.19 18.81
N GLN A 514 21.49 -6.44 18.23
CA GLN A 514 21.67 -5.74 16.95
C GLN A 514 22.26 -4.34 17.05
N ASP A 515 21.97 -3.59 18.13
CA ASP A 515 22.33 -2.17 18.24
C ASP A 515 23.19 -1.88 19.47
N PHE A 516 22.71 -2.24 20.67
CA PHE A 516 23.38 -1.90 21.92
C PHE A 516 24.75 -2.58 22.06
N THR A 517 24.82 -3.89 21.87
CA THR A 517 26.05 -4.68 22.04
C THR A 517 27.11 -4.29 21.02
N PRO A 518 26.82 -4.15 19.71
CA PRO A 518 27.81 -3.69 18.74
C PRO A 518 28.32 -2.26 18.98
N LYS A 519 27.49 -1.35 19.50
CA LYS A 519 27.89 0.04 19.78
C LYS A 519 28.69 0.20 21.07
N THR A 520 28.36 -0.58 22.10
CA THR A 520 28.92 -0.40 23.45
C THR A 520 29.96 -1.45 23.84
N GLY A 521 29.97 -2.60 23.16
CA GLY A 521 30.74 -3.78 23.52
C GLY A 521 30.17 -4.56 24.72
N ILE A 522 29.07 -4.10 25.32
CA ILE A 522 28.49 -4.71 26.53
C ILE A 522 27.50 -5.80 26.12
N LYS A 523 27.77 -7.05 26.50
CA LYS A 523 26.84 -8.17 26.32
C LYS A 523 25.75 -8.15 27.38
N VAL A 524 24.48 -8.19 26.96
CA VAL A 524 23.32 -8.23 27.87
C VAL A 524 22.39 -9.37 27.51
N ASP A 525 21.96 -10.14 28.51
CA ASP A 525 21.03 -11.25 28.37
C ASP A 525 19.76 -10.98 29.16
N LEU A 526 18.62 -11.04 28.49
CA LEU A 526 17.31 -10.84 29.08
C LEU A 526 16.71 -12.17 29.50
N SER A 527 16.40 -12.29 30.79
CA SER A 527 15.70 -13.44 31.36
C SER A 527 14.24 -13.09 31.64
N LEU A 528 13.32 -13.95 31.20
CA LEU A 528 11.88 -13.79 31.47
C LEU A 528 11.61 -13.99 32.96
N MET A 529 10.99 -13.01 33.59
CA MET A 529 10.60 -13.06 35.00
C MET A 529 9.08 -12.97 35.15
N PRO A 530 8.36 -14.10 35.00
CA PRO A 530 6.90 -14.11 34.98
C PRO A 530 6.25 -13.80 36.33
N ASP A 531 7.00 -13.84 37.44
CA ASP A 531 6.52 -13.50 38.78
C ASP A 531 7.58 -12.69 39.55
N ALA A 532 7.23 -11.45 39.89
CA ALA A 532 8.09 -10.53 40.64
C ALA A 532 8.36 -11.00 42.08
N ASN A 533 7.50 -11.86 42.66
CA ASN A 533 7.69 -12.38 44.03
C ASN A 533 8.92 -13.29 44.15
N LYS A 534 9.44 -13.83 43.03
CA LYS A 534 10.67 -14.62 43.03
C LYS A 534 11.94 -13.79 43.28
N LEU A 535 11.92 -12.46 43.05
CA LEU A 535 13.03 -11.57 43.42
C LEU A 535 13.20 -11.44 44.93
N ILE A 536 12.09 -11.42 45.67
CA ILE A 536 12.11 -11.31 47.14
C ILE A 536 12.76 -12.56 47.74
N LEU A 537 12.46 -13.74 47.18
CA LEU A 537 13.10 -15.00 47.57
C LEU A 537 14.57 -15.05 47.14
N SER A 538 14.93 -14.56 45.95
CA SER A 538 16.33 -14.51 45.50
C SER A 538 17.20 -13.58 46.34
N ASN A 539 16.69 -12.42 46.78
CA ASN A 539 17.42 -11.50 47.66
C ASN A 539 17.51 -12.00 49.11
N ALA A 540 16.60 -12.87 49.54
CA ALA A 540 16.63 -13.49 50.86
C ALA A 540 17.57 -14.72 50.94
N SER A 541 18.03 -15.21 49.78
CA SER A 541 18.86 -16.42 49.65
C SER A 541 20.32 -16.12 49.30
N GLY A 542 20.79 -14.90 49.59
CA GLY A 542 22.11 -14.38 49.20
C GLY A 542 23.27 -15.34 49.33
#